data_AF-A0A3C0DTS9-F1
#
_entry.id   AF-A0A3C0DTS9-F1
#
_cell.length_a   1.000
_cell.length_b   1.000
_cell.length_c   1.000
_cell.angle_alpha   90.00
_cell.angle_beta   90.00
_cell.angle_gamma   90.00
#
_symmetry.space_group_name_H-M   'P 1'
#
loop_
_entity.id
_entity.type
_entity.pdbx_description
1 polymer ?
#
loop_
_entity_poly.entity_id
_entity_poly.type
_entity_poly.pdbx_seq_one_letter_code
_entity_poly.pdbx_strand_id
1 'polypeptide(L)'
;MTELHVWSNRPVWPQGIDRPKGSDPVPDHLNWDLWQGPVKHRPYKSGVYHTFKWRGWLDYGTGALGDMACHTVNMPFRALKLGYPTVVEAEDHSGMNKETYPLNSRIRFE
;
A
#
# COMPACT_ATOMS: atom_id res chain seq x y z
N MET A 1 11.63 29.03 1.02
CA MET A 1 11.51 27.62 1.45
C MET A 1 12.07 26.78 0.34
N THR A 2 13.12 26.00 0.61
CA THR A 2 13.78 25.16 -0.41
C THR A 2 13.32 23.70 -0.35
N GLU A 3 12.86 23.25 0.83
CA GLU A 3 12.44 21.87 1.06
C GLU A 3 11.27 21.78 2.05
N LEU A 4 10.45 20.74 1.90
CA LEU A 4 9.40 20.32 2.83
C LEU A 4 9.61 18.83 3.13
N HIS A 5 9.61 18.46 4.40
CA HIS A 5 9.74 17.07 4.83
C HIS A 5 8.47 16.62 5.55
N VAL A 6 7.89 15.51 5.10
CA VAL A 6 6.71 14.87 5.71
C VAL A 6 7.05 13.40 5.94
N TRP A 7 6.87 12.92 7.17
CA TRP A 7 7.16 11.54 7.55
C TRP A 7 5.99 10.90 8.30
N SER A 8 5.99 9.57 8.32
CA SER A 8 5.04 8.74 9.07
C SER A 8 5.75 7.49 9.56
N ASN A 9 5.19 6.81 10.56
CA ASN A 9 5.65 5.49 10.98
C ASN A 9 5.11 4.35 10.09
N ARG A 10 4.41 4.67 9.00
CA ARG A 10 3.94 3.69 8.02
C ARG A 10 5.06 3.29 7.06
N PRO A 11 5.07 2.04 6.57
CA PRO A 11 4.09 0.96 6.83
C PRO A 11 4.28 0.30 8.21
N VAL A 12 3.17 -0.15 8.84
CA VAL A 12 3.20 -1.01 10.05
C VAL A 12 2.66 -2.42 9.77
N TRP A 13 2.57 -2.77 8.48
CA TRP A 13 2.17 -4.07 7.97
C TRP A 13 3.29 -4.67 7.12
N PRO A 14 3.29 -5.99 6.87
CA PRO A 14 4.26 -6.62 5.98
C PRO A 14 4.10 -6.13 4.53
N GLN A 15 5.21 -5.91 3.85
CA GLN A 15 5.28 -5.63 2.41
C GLN A 15 6.63 -6.13 1.86
N GLY A 16 6.81 -6.15 0.54
CA GLY A 16 7.97 -6.74 -0.14
C GLY A 16 8.06 -8.26 0.02
N ILE A 17 6.91 -8.91 0.21
CA ILE A 17 6.78 -10.36 0.40
C ILE A 17 5.94 -10.97 -0.71
N ASP A 18 6.24 -12.22 -1.06
CA ASP A 18 5.41 -13.01 -1.95
C ASP A 18 4.18 -13.57 -1.23
N ARG A 19 3.23 -14.07 -2.03
CA ARG A 19 2.06 -14.75 -1.50
C ARG A 19 2.48 -16.03 -0.75
N PRO A 20 2.11 -16.19 0.52
CA PRO A 20 2.34 -17.45 1.23
C PRO A 20 1.54 -18.58 0.57
N LYS A 21 2.11 -19.78 0.58
CA LYS A 21 1.48 -20.98 0.01
C LYS A 21 0.39 -21.54 0.94
N GLY A 22 -0.52 -22.30 0.36
CA GLY A 22 -1.56 -23.04 1.07
C GLY A 22 -2.78 -22.18 1.42
N SER A 23 -3.61 -22.71 2.32
CA SER A 23 -4.84 -22.09 2.81
C SER A 23 -5.06 -22.47 4.26
N ASP A 24 -5.73 -21.59 5.01
CA ASP A 24 -6.25 -21.88 6.34
C ASP A 24 -7.79 -21.91 6.30
N PRO A 25 -8.45 -22.54 7.29
CA PRO A 25 -9.91 -22.46 7.40
C PRO A 25 -10.37 -21.01 7.54
N VAL A 26 -11.38 -20.62 6.77
CA VAL A 26 -12.04 -19.33 6.91
C VAL A 26 -12.81 -19.32 8.24
N PRO A 27 -12.63 -18.31 9.11
CA PRO A 27 -13.41 -18.21 10.34
C PRO A 27 -14.91 -18.06 10.05
N ASP A 28 -15.77 -18.70 10.85
CA ASP A 28 -17.24 -18.72 10.64
C ASP A 28 -17.87 -17.32 10.58
N HIS A 29 -17.24 -16.32 11.20
CA HIS A 29 -17.70 -14.93 11.23
C HIS A 29 -17.18 -14.08 10.06
N LEU A 30 -16.41 -14.65 9.14
CA LEU A 30 -15.81 -13.95 8.00
C LEU A 30 -16.32 -14.53 6.68
N ASN A 31 -17.12 -13.77 5.95
CA ASN A 31 -17.40 -14.11 4.55
C ASN A 31 -16.20 -13.70 3.69
N TRP A 32 -15.32 -14.66 3.41
CA TRP A 32 -14.06 -14.41 2.71
C TRP A 32 -14.26 -14.01 1.24
N ASP A 33 -15.25 -14.58 0.56
CA ASP A 33 -15.57 -14.22 -0.82
C ASP A 33 -16.03 -12.75 -0.90
N LEU A 34 -16.95 -12.37 -0.01
CA LEU A 34 -17.43 -10.99 0.08
C LEU A 34 -16.33 -10.00 0.48
N TRP A 35 -15.45 -10.38 1.42
CA TRP A 35 -14.36 -9.50 1.87
C TRP A 35 -13.34 -9.22 0.75
N GLN A 36 -13.00 -10.23 -0.06
CA GLN A 36 -12.09 -10.05 -1.20
C GLN A 36 -12.70 -9.16 -2.29
N GLY A 37 -14.03 -9.22 -2.45
CA GLY A 37 -14.72 -8.47 -3.47
C GLY A 37 -14.38 -8.96 -4.89
N PRO A 38 -14.20 -8.06 -5.87
CA PRO A 38 -14.12 -8.44 -7.28
C PRO A 38 -12.73 -8.93 -7.73
N VAL A 39 -11.75 -9.01 -6.82
CA VAL A 39 -10.40 -9.43 -7.17
C VAL A 39 -10.37 -10.92 -7.54
N LYS A 40 -9.31 -11.35 -8.22
CA LYS A 40 -9.10 -12.78 -8.47
C LYS A 40 -9.11 -13.53 -7.14
N HIS A 41 -9.96 -14.56 -7.03
CA HIS A 41 -10.11 -15.34 -5.81
C HIS A 41 -8.75 -15.84 -5.29
N ARG A 42 -8.51 -15.64 -3.99
CA ARG A 42 -7.32 -16.07 -3.26
C ARG A 42 -7.74 -16.96 -2.08
N PRO A 43 -6.96 -17.98 -1.72
CA PRO A 43 -7.23 -18.74 -0.52
C PRO A 43 -7.06 -17.88 0.73
N TYR A 44 -7.93 -18.07 1.72
CA TYR A 44 -7.77 -17.44 3.02
C TYR A 44 -6.48 -17.93 3.69
N LYS A 45 -5.79 -17.00 4.34
CA LYS A 45 -4.60 -17.29 5.14
C LYS A 45 -4.61 -16.41 6.38
N SER A 46 -4.55 -17.04 7.55
CA SER A 46 -4.71 -16.36 8.83
C SER A 46 -3.60 -15.34 9.05
N GLY A 47 -4.00 -14.11 9.39
CA GLY A 47 -3.07 -13.03 9.70
C GLY A 47 -2.23 -12.53 8.52
N VAL A 48 -2.63 -12.79 7.27
CA VAL A 48 -1.89 -12.35 6.07
C VAL A 48 -2.53 -11.13 5.41
N TYR A 49 -3.85 -11.18 5.18
CA TYR A 49 -4.59 -10.12 4.49
C TYR A 49 -5.48 -9.33 5.47
N HIS A 50 -6.47 -10.01 6.05
CA HIS A 50 -7.42 -9.47 7.02
C HIS A 50 -6.79 -9.31 8.42
N THR A 51 -7.16 -8.32 9.24
CA THR A 51 -8.05 -7.15 9.03
C THR A 51 -7.34 -5.89 8.55
N PHE A 52 -6.03 -5.76 8.80
CA PHE A 52 -5.30 -4.49 8.61
C PHE A 52 -4.18 -4.56 7.57
N LYS A 53 -3.63 -5.76 7.34
CA LYS A 53 -2.44 -6.00 6.51
C LYS A 53 -2.69 -5.88 5.02
N TRP A 54 -3.96 -5.89 4.59
CA TRP A 54 -4.40 -5.70 3.21
C TRP A 54 -3.84 -4.43 2.54
N ARG A 55 -3.50 -3.40 3.33
CA ARG A 55 -2.86 -2.16 2.84
C ARG A 55 -1.54 -2.38 2.09
N GLY A 56 -0.82 -3.45 2.44
CA GLY A 56 0.44 -3.82 1.80
C GLY A 56 0.28 -4.60 0.49
N TRP A 57 -0.92 -5.05 0.16
CA TRP A 57 -1.20 -5.91 -1.01
C TRP A 57 -1.74 -5.09 -2.17
N LEU A 58 -1.20 -5.30 -3.37
CA LEU A 58 -1.58 -4.54 -4.57
C LEU A 58 -3.07 -4.69 -4.91
N ASP A 59 -3.66 -5.86 -4.66
CA ASP A 59 -5.07 -6.13 -4.97
C ASP A 59 -6.05 -5.43 -4.02
N TYR A 60 -5.62 -5.02 -2.83
CA TYR A 60 -6.52 -4.54 -1.78
C TYR A 60 -6.21 -3.13 -1.29
N GLY A 61 -4.95 -2.70 -1.37
CA GLY A 61 -4.48 -1.46 -0.78
C GLY A 61 -3.61 -0.64 -1.71
N THR A 62 -3.18 0.51 -1.21
CA THR A 62 -2.38 1.49 -1.97
C THR A 62 -1.00 1.74 -1.35
N GLY A 63 -0.55 0.83 -0.47
CA GLY A 63 0.71 0.96 0.26
C GLY A 63 0.72 2.16 1.20
N ALA A 64 1.88 2.44 1.80
CA ALA A 64 2.04 3.56 2.73
C ALA A 64 1.84 4.92 2.05
N LEU A 65 2.21 5.04 0.77
CA LEU A 65 2.03 6.26 -0.02
C LEU A 65 0.54 6.63 -0.13
N GLY A 66 -0.31 5.72 -0.62
CA GLY A 66 -1.73 6.02 -0.74
C GLY A 66 -2.46 6.10 0.61
N ASP A 67 -2.05 5.30 1.60
CA ASP A 67 -2.67 5.32 2.94
C ASP A 67 -2.36 6.60 3.71
N MET A 68 -1.13 7.14 3.67
CA MET A 68 -0.76 8.30 4.50
C MET A 68 -0.56 9.60 3.74
N ALA A 69 -0.01 9.58 2.52
CA ALA A 69 0.35 10.84 1.85
C ALA A 69 -0.87 11.70 1.55
N CYS A 70 -2.02 11.09 1.26
CA CYS A 70 -3.27 11.81 1.08
C CYS A 70 -3.74 12.58 2.34
N HIS A 71 -3.31 12.14 3.54
CA HIS A 71 -3.66 12.76 4.81
C HIS A 71 -2.61 13.75 5.31
N THR A 72 -1.33 13.50 5.04
CA THR A 72 -0.23 14.27 5.64
C THR A 72 0.43 15.25 4.67
N VAL A 73 0.43 14.94 3.38
CA VAL A 73 1.04 15.79 2.33
C VAL A 73 0.05 16.79 1.77
N ASN A 74 -1.27 16.54 1.88
CA ASN A 74 -2.31 17.40 1.30
C ASN A 74 -2.26 18.87 1.77
N MET A 75 -2.04 19.13 3.06
CA MET A 75 -2.05 20.47 3.63
C MET A 75 -0.82 21.27 3.21
N PRO A 76 0.41 20.73 3.33
CA PRO A 76 1.59 21.39 2.76
C PRO A 76 1.50 21.60 1.24
N PHE A 77 1.00 20.61 0.49
CA PHE A 77 0.87 20.70 -0.96
C PHE A 77 -0.03 21.87 -1.39
N ARG A 78 -1.16 22.05 -0.68
CA ARG A 78 -2.07 23.18 -0.87
C ARG A 78 -1.46 24.51 -0.43
N ALA A 79 -0.80 24.56 0.73
CA ALA A 79 -0.19 25.78 1.26
C ALA A 79 0.90 26.33 0.32
N LEU A 80 1.67 25.43 -0.30
CA LEU A 80 2.70 25.77 -1.27
C LEU A 80 2.16 25.99 -2.70
N LYS A 81 0.84 25.83 -2.90
CA LYS A 81 0.18 25.95 -4.20
C LYS A 81 0.83 25.07 -5.29
N LEU A 82 1.25 23.87 -4.90
CA LEU A 82 1.80 22.91 -5.84
C LEU A 82 0.72 22.47 -6.84
N GLY A 83 1.07 22.45 -8.12
CA GLY A 83 0.21 21.98 -9.20
C GLY A 83 0.19 20.45 -9.28
N TYR A 84 -0.60 19.90 -10.20
CA TYR A 84 -0.56 18.46 -10.47
C TYR A 84 0.72 18.09 -11.20
N PRO A 85 1.34 16.94 -10.86
CA PRO A 85 2.48 16.45 -11.61
C PRO A 85 2.06 16.06 -13.03
N THR A 86 2.95 16.32 -13.97
CA THR A 86 2.92 15.89 -15.37
C THR A 86 3.70 14.59 -15.58
N VAL A 87 4.67 14.30 -14.71
CA VAL A 87 5.50 13.09 -14.72
C VAL A 87 5.56 12.48 -13.32
N VAL A 88 5.48 11.15 -13.27
CA VAL A 88 5.70 10.35 -12.06
C VAL A 88 6.69 9.25 -12.39
N GLU A 89 7.84 9.23 -11.71
CA GLU A 89 8.93 8.29 -11.96
C GLU A 89 9.33 7.58 -10.67
N ALA A 90 9.47 6.25 -10.72
CA ALA A 90 10.10 5.48 -9.65
C ALA A 90 11.61 5.42 -9.90
N GLU A 91 12.38 6.20 -9.13
CA GLU A 91 13.83 6.32 -9.30
C GLU A 91 14.60 5.19 -8.63
N ASP A 92 14.10 4.72 -7.50
CA ASP A 92 14.69 3.64 -6.71
C ASP A 92 13.58 2.88 -6.02
N HIS A 93 13.74 1.57 -5.90
CA HIS A 93 12.85 0.73 -5.12
C HIS A 93 13.53 -0.61 -4.82
N SER A 94 13.18 -1.21 -3.69
CA SER A 94 13.50 -2.62 -3.45
C SER A 94 12.78 -3.50 -4.48
N GLY A 95 13.17 -4.77 -4.64
CA GLY A 95 12.55 -5.69 -5.59
C GLY A 95 11.02 -5.62 -5.62
N MET A 96 10.45 -5.47 -6.82
CA MET A 96 9.01 -5.49 -7.02
C MET A 96 8.54 -6.91 -7.32
N ASN A 97 7.41 -7.29 -6.73
CA ASN A 97 6.67 -8.47 -7.12
C ASN A 97 5.23 -8.11 -7.48
N LYS A 98 4.43 -9.12 -7.83
CA LYS A 98 3.03 -8.93 -8.25
C LYS A 98 2.04 -8.98 -7.09
N GLU A 99 2.51 -8.99 -5.85
CA GLU A 99 1.70 -9.29 -4.69
C GLU A 99 1.62 -8.12 -3.71
N THR A 100 2.76 -7.53 -3.34
CA THR A 100 2.85 -6.48 -2.34
C THR A 100 3.71 -5.30 -2.82
N TYR A 101 3.53 -4.15 -2.15
CA TYR A 101 4.38 -2.99 -2.38
C TYR A 101 5.83 -3.24 -1.96
N PRO A 102 6.83 -2.61 -2.61
CA PRO A 102 8.23 -2.77 -2.25
C PRO A 102 8.51 -2.29 -0.82
N LEU A 103 9.54 -2.84 -0.15
CA LEU A 103 9.99 -2.41 1.19
C LEU A 103 10.36 -0.92 1.22
N ASN A 104 10.97 -0.42 0.15
CA ASN A 104 11.28 0.98 -0.03
C ASN A 104 11.02 1.42 -1.48
N SER A 105 10.79 2.72 -1.66
CA SER A 105 10.70 3.35 -2.97
C SER A 105 11.01 4.84 -2.85
N ARG A 106 11.74 5.38 -3.82
CA ARG A 106 11.87 6.82 -4.07
C ARG A 106 11.14 7.14 -5.36
N ILE A 107 10.15 8.02 -5.26
CA ILE A 107 9.29 8.42 -6.37
C ILE A 107 9.44 9.92 -6.57
N ARG A 108 9.74 10.32 -7.80
CA ARG A 108 9.83 11.71 -8.22
C ARG A 108 8.53 12.11 -8.91
N PHE A 109 8.05 13.30 -8.56
CA PHE A 109 6.89 13.96 -9.15
C PHE A 109 7.38 15.27 -9.79
N GLU A 110 7.07 15.49 -11.06
CA GLU A 110 7.39 16.71 -11.81
C GLU A 110 6.14 17.29 -12.48
#